data_AF-A0A496H2E8-F1
#
_entry.id   AF-A0A496H2E8-F1
#
_cell.length_a   1.000
_cell.length_b   1.000
_cell.length_c   1.000
_cell.angle_alpha   90.00
_cell.angle_beta   90.00
_cell.angle_gamma   90.00
#
_symmetry.space_group_name_H-M   'P 1'
#
loop_
_entity.id
_entity.type
_entity.pdbx_description
1 polymer ?
#
loop_
_entity_poly.entity_id
_entity_poly.type
_entity_poly.pdbx_seq_one_letter_code
_entity_poly.pdbx_strand_id
1 'polypeptide(L)'
;MQAVILANGEFPKSQKCLDLLKNAPFLIACDGAVQSLHALQFKPSVVIGDLDSIDSHLKALYNPIRVSEQNSNDLSKAFFYALNRGCDDFIFLGLNGKREDHALANTFLLLEYFKFCQKIQAISDYGLFRVLETPFTLPSFKGEQISLFSLDLKAQFTSKNLKYPLKNLRLKTLFSGSLNEATDHFFSLSSTPKSVVLVYQKFL
;
A
#
# COMPACT_ATOMS: atom_id res chain seq x y z
N MET A 1 13.26 10.91 2.45
CA MET A 1 12.11 11.82 2.28
C MET A 1 10.84 10.99 2.07
N GLN A 2 9.72 11.36 2.69
CA GLN A 2 8.46 10.64 2.54
C GLN A 2 7.69 11.09 1.29
N ALA A 3 7.18 10.12 0.53
CA ALA A 3 6.24 10.33 -0.57
C ALA A 3 4.87 9.73 -0.21
N VAL A 4 3.81 10.50 -0.46
CA VAL A 4 2.42 10.02 -0.44
C VAL A 4 1.96 9.88 -1.88
N ILE A 5 1.53 8.68 -2.28
CA ILE A 5 1.07 8.39 -3.64
C ILE A 5 -0.41 8.04 -3.59
N LEU A 6 -1.24 8.84 -4.26
CA LEU A 6 -2.66 8.58 -4.41
C LEU A 6 -2.94 7.91 -5.75
N ALA A 7 -3.36 6.65 -5.70
CA ALA A 7 -3.86 5.91 -6.87
C ALA A 7 -5.30 6.33 -7.22
N ASN A 8 -5.75 5.98 -8.43
CA ASN A 8 -7.08 6.36 -8.94
C ASN A 8 -8.23 5.41 -8.50
N GLY A 9 -8.15 4.83 -7.31
CA GLY A 9 -9.24 4.05 -6.70
C GLY A 9 -10.31 4.92 -6.02
N GLU A 10 -11.00 4.36 -5.04
CA GLU A 10 -11.88 5.09 -4.14
C GLU A 10 -11.05 6.08 -3.31
N PHE A 11 -11.49 7.34 -3.31
CA PHE A 11 -10.82 8.38 -2.57
C PHE A 11 -11.06 8.20 -1.06
N PRO A 12 -10.01 8.22 -0.23
CA PRO A 12 -10.16 7.98 1.21
C PRO A 12 -10.83 9.18 1.91
N LYS A 13 -11.68 8.88 2.88
CA LYS A 13 -12.53 9.86 3.58
C LYS A 13 -12.19 10.00 5.07
N SER A 14 -11.47 9.05 5.64
CA SER A 14 -11.08 9.11 7.05
C SER A 14 -10.14 10.29 7.32
N GLN A 15 -10.28 10.92 8.49
CA GLN A 15 -9.46 12.07 8.86
C GLN A 15 -7.97 11.77 8.79
N LYS A 16 -7.57 10.56 9.20
CA LYS A 16 -6.18 10.08 9.12
C LYS A 16 -5.64 10.13 7.68
N CYS A 17 -6.40 9.66 6.70
CA CYS A 17 -5.99 9.70 5.30
C CYS A 17 -5.97 11.13 4.76
N LEU A 18 -6.94 11.96 5.12
CA LEU A 18 -6.99 13.37 4.72
C LEU A 18 -5.81 14.16 5.28
N ASP A 19 -5.41 13.88 6.53
CA ASP A 19 -4.24 14.49 7.15
C ASP A 19 -2.94 14.05 6.46
N LEU A 20 -2.85 12.80 6.04
CA LEU A 20 -1.71 12.31 5.25
C LEU A 20 -1.62 13.03 3.90
N LEU A 21 -2.74 13.21 3.19
CA LEU A 21 -2.76 13.96 1.93
C LEU A 21 -2.41 15.43 2.13
N LYS A 22 -2.94 16.06 3.19
CA LYS A 22 -2.71 17.48 3.49
C LYS A 22 -1.26 17.79 3.84
N ASN A 23 -0.65 16.93 4.66
CA ASN A 23 0.67 17.17 5.24
C ASN A 23 1.80 16.41 4.53
N ALA A 24 1.49 15.78 3.39
CA ALA A 24 2.46 15.05 2.58
C ALA A 24 3.62 15.98 2.16
N PRO A 25 4.89 15.68 2.52
CA PRO A 25 6.03 16.44 2.04
C PRO A 25 6.18 16.38 0.52
N PHE A 26 5.78 15.25 -0.06
CA PHE A 26 5.75 15.04 -1.49
C PHE A 26 4.52 14.22 -1.88
N LEU A 27 3.53 14.88 -2.48
CA LEU A 27 2.27 14.24 -2.88
C LEU A 27 2.26 13.98 -4.38
N ILE A 28 2.07 12.73 -4.78
CA ILE A 28 1.95 12.32 -6.18
C ILE A 28 0.54 11.82 -6.44
N ALA A 29 -0.09 12.35 -7.49
CA ALA A 29 -1.38 11.86 -7.99
C ALA A 29 -1.16 11.00 -9.23
N CYS A 30 -1.68 9.76 -9.21
CA CYS A 30 -1.69 8.91 -10.38
C CYS A 30 -2.87 9.27 -11.29
N ASP A 31 -2.57 9.71 -12.50
CA ASP A 31 -3.53 9.96 -13.58
C ASP A 31 -4.80 10.70 -13.08
N GLY A 32 -5.99 10.09 -13.23
CA GLY A 32 -7.28 10.68 -12.83
C GLY A 32 -7.44 11.00 -11.34
N ALA A 33 -6.55 10.52 -10.45
CA ALA A 33 -6.59 10.84 -9.03
C ALA A 33 -6.48 12.35 -8.76
N VAL A 34 -5.87 13.12 -9.68
CA VAL A 34 -5.77 14.58 -9.60
C VAL A 34 -7.14 15.26 -9.52
N GLN A 35 -8.19 14.69 -10.14
CA GLN A 35 -9.53 15.28 -10.13
C GLN A 35 -10.08 15.38 -8.71
N SER A 36 -9.94 14.30 -7.92
CA SER A 36 -10.42 14.25 -6.55
C SER A 36 -9.61 15.18 -5.62
N LEU A 37 -8.28 15.23 -5.80
CA LEU A 37 -7.43 16.15 -5.06
C LEU A 37 -7.79 17.61 -5.34
N HIS A 38 -7.98 17.95 -6.62
CA HIS A 38 -8.35 19.30 -7.03
C HIS A 38 -9.70 19.74 -6.43
N ALA A 39 -10.71 18.88 -6.52
CA ALA A 39 -12.05 19.15 -5.95
C ALA A 39 -12.01 19.40 -4.44
N LEU A 40 -11.10 18.73 -3.73
CA LEU A 40 -10.90 18.86 -2.28
C LEU A 40 -9.78 19.83 -1.91
N GLN A 41 -9.28 20.61 -2.87
CA GLN A 41 -8.25 21.64 -2.70
C GLN A 41 -6.90 21.12 -2.16
N PHE A 42 -6.63 19.83 -2.32
CA PHE A 42 -5.30 19.26 -2.13
C PHE A 42 -4.44 19.53 -3.36
N LYS A 43 -3.21 20.01 -3.14
CA LYS A 43 -2.27 20.33 -4.22
C LYS A 43 -1.21 19.24 -4.34
N PRO A 44 -1.30 18.32 -5.32
CA PRO A 44 -0.21 17.38 -5.57
C PRO A 44 1.05 18.14 -6.00
N SER A 45 2.20 17.64 -5.56
CA SER A 45 3.51 18.09 -6.04
C SER A 45 3.72 17.64 -7.49
N VAL A 46 3.22 16.47 -7.85
CA VAL A 46 3.34 15.88 -9.19
C VAL A 46 2.08 15.12 -9.56
N VAL A 47 1.70 15.22 -10.82
CA VAL A 47 0.69 14.36 -11.45
C VAL A 47 1.41 13.53 -12.51
N ILE A 48 1.23 12.21 -12.51
CA ILE A 48 1.96 11.30 -13.40
C ILE A 48 1.07 10.15 -13.88
N GLY A 49 1.25 9.76 -15.14
CA GLY A 49 0.55 8.63 -15.75
C GLY A 49 0.63 8.63 -17.27
N ASP A 50 -0.24 7.88 -17.94
CA ASP A 50 -0.47 8.00 -19.39
C ASP A 50 -1.23 9.28 -19.78
N LEU A 51 -1.99 9.83 -18.82
CA LEU A 51 -2.77 11.07 -18.86
C LEU A 51 -4.02 10.99 -19.75
N ASP A 52 -4.53 9.79 -19.99
CA ASP A 52 -5.69 9.60 -20.86
C ASP A 52 -7.01 9.91 -20.13
N SER A 53 -7.01 9.90 -18.78
CA SER A 53 -8.20 10.14 -17.95
C SER A 53 -8.31 11.56 -17.38
N ILE A 54 -7.40 12.48 -17.74
CA ILE A 54 -7.34 13.83 -17.15
C ILE A 54 -7.91 14.90 -18.10
N ASP A 55 -8.78 15.75 -17.57
CA ASP A 55 -9.36 16.90 -18.26
C ASP A 55 -8.28 17.91 -18.69
N SER A 56 -8.51 18.57 -19.83
CA SER A 56 -7.57 19.55 -20.41
C SER A 56 -7.24 20.70 -19.46
N HIS A 57 -8.22 21.18 -18.68
CA HIS A 57 -8.01 22.21 -17.67
C HIS A 57 -7.00 21.75 -16.60
N LEU A 58 -7.15 20.53 -16.07
CA LEU A 58 -6.26 20.00 -15.04
C LEU A 58 -4.87 19.70 -15.61
N LYS A 59 -4.78 19.24 -16.86
CA LYS A 59 -3.49 19.11 -17.57
C LYS A 59 -2.75 20.45 -17.64
N ALA A 60 -3.44 21.52 -18.02
CA ALA A 60 -2.85 22.86 -18.07
C ALA A 60 -2.44 23.38 -16.68
N LEU A 61 -3.25 23.10 -15.65
CA LEU A 61 -3.01 23.59 -14.29
C LEU A 61 -1.83 22.91 -13.59
N TYR A 62 -1.71 21.59 -13.74
CA TYR A 62 -0.72 20.79 -13.00
C TYR A 62 0.51 20.39 -13.82
N ASN A 63 0.52 20.64 -15.14
CA ASN A 63 1.59 20.26 -16.06
C ASN A 63 2.12 18.82 -15.82
N PRO A 64 1.24 17.81 -15.98
CA PRO A 64 1.53 16.43 -15.58
C PRO A 64 2.67 15.81 -16.38
N ILE A 65 3.36 14.87 -15.75
CA ILE A 65 4.43 14.09 -16.37
C ILE A 65 3.82 12.91 -17.09
N ARG A 66 3.95 12.90 -18.42
CA ARG A 66 3.52 11.78 -19.25
C ARG A 66 4.60 10.71 -19.29
N VAL A 67 4.24 9.47 -19.00
CA VAL A 67 5.09 8.30 -19.22
C VAL A 67 4.37 7.38 -20.21
N SER A 68 4.82 7.41 -21.48
CA SER A 68 4.20 6.70 -22.60
C SER A 68 4.47 5.18 -22.61
N GLU A 69 5.36 4.72 -21.74
CA GLU A 69 5.68 3.31 -21.52
C GLU A 69 4.44 2.55 -21.01
N GLN A 70 4.16 1.37 -21.58
CA GLN A 70 2.91 0.62 -21.39
C GLN A 70 3.07 -0.69 -20.59
N ASN A 71 4.28 -1.11 -20.26
CA ASN A 71 4.53 -2.32 -19.48
C ASN A 71 4.39 -2.09 -17.97
N SER A 72 4.15 -0.85 -17.52
CA SER A 72 3.93 -0.50 -16.11
C SER A 72 2.67 0.34 -15.90
N ASN A 73 2.02 0.15 -14.74
CA ASN A 73 0.86 0.95 -14.35
C ASN A 73 1.27 2.30 -13.73
N ASP A 74 0.33 3.22 -13.58
CA ASP A 74 0.59 4.56 -13.04
C ASP A 74 1.14 4.55 -11.61
N LEU A 75 0.73 3.56 -10.79
CA LEU A 75 1.27 3.38 -9.45
C LEU A 75 2.79 3.12 -9.48
N SER A 76 3.24 2.27 -10.40
CA SER A 76 4.66 1.93 -10.56
C SER A 76 5.44 3.11 -11.12
N LYS A 77 4.86 3.82 -12.09
CA LYS A 77 5.43 5.07 -12.63
C LYS A 77 5.64 6.10 -11.53
N ALA A 78 4.64 6.31 -10.66
CA ALA A 78 4.74 7.21 -9.52
C ALA A 78 5.79 6.76 -8.49
N PHE A 79 5.81 5.48 -8.13
CA PHE A 79 6.77 4.92 -7.19
C PHE A 79 8.22 5.13 -7.65
N PHE A 80 8.56 4.68 -8.86
CA PHE A 80 9.92 4.79 -9.38
C PHE A 80 10.32 6.25 -9.62
N TYR A 81 9.38 7.11 -10.01
CA TYR A 81 9.64 8.53 -10.11
C TYR A 81 10.03 9.15 -8.75
N ALA A 82 9.30 8.85 -7.67
CA ALA A 82 9.64 9.36 -6.34
C ALA A 82 10.94 8.74 -5.79
N LEU A 83 11.14 7.43 -6.03
CA LEU A 83 12.36 6.72 -5.65
C LEU A 83 13.60 7.36 -6.30
N ASN A 84 13.53 7.67 -7.60
CA ASN A 84 14.61 8.34 -8.34
C ASN A 84 14.87 9.79 -7.86
N ARG A 85 13.94 10.39 -7.12
CA ARG A 85 14.11 11.68 -6.44
C ARG A 85 14.66 11.55 -5.01
N GLY A 86 14.99 10.34 -4.57
CA GLY A 86 15.52 10.06 -3.23
C GLY A 86 14.45 9.87 -2.14
N CYS A 87 13.21 9.55 -2.51
CA CYS A 87 12.22 9.13 -1.53
C CYS A 87 12.55 7.72 -1.02
N ASP A 88 12.43 7.51 0.28
CA ASP A 88 12.79 6.26 0.99
C ASP A 88 11.74 5.84 2.03
N ASP A 89 10.57 6.48 2.00
CA ASP A 89 9.42 6.19 2.83
C ASP A 89 8.14 6.48 2.01
N PHE A 90 7.29 5.47 1.87
CA PHE A 90 6.17 5.50 0.93
C PHE A 90 4.86 5.14 1.60
N ILE A 91 3.88 6.03 1.43
CA ILE A 91 2.49 5.81 1.84
C ILE A 91 1.62 5.84 0.60
N PHE A 92 0.90 4.74 0.36
CA PHE A 92 -0.02 4.58 -0.75
C PHE A 92 -1.47 4.72 -0.27
N LEU A 93 -2.28 5.46 -1.01
CA LEU A 93 -3.70 5.68 -0.75
C LEU A 93 -4.52 5.38 -2.01
N GLY A 94 -5.80 5.05 -1.84
CA GLY A 94 -6.73 4.84 -2.96
C GLY A 94 -6.39 3.66 -3.85
N LEU A 95 -5.81 2.58 -3.29
CA LEU A 95 -5.40 1.42 -4.09
C LEU A 95 -6.58 0.58 -4.61
N ASN A 96 -7.75 0.64 -3.97
CA ASN A 96 -8.92 -0.22 -4.20
C ASN A 96 -10.21 0.60 -4.44
N GLY A 97 -11.36 -0.05 -4.64
CA GLY A 97 -12.69 0.61 -4.61
C GLY A 97 -13.29 1.08 -5.93
N LYS A 98 -12.70 0.71 -7.09
CA LYS A 98 -13.31 0.91 -8.41
C LYS A 98 -13.20 -0.33 -9.29
N ARG A 99 -11.97 -0.74 -9.56
CA ARG A 99 -11.62 -1.89 -10.40
C ARG A 99 -10.90 -2.93 -9.55
N GLU A 100 -11.48 -4.10 -9.38
CA GLU A 100 -10.98 -5.17 -8.51
C GLU A 100 -9.66 -5.74 -9.02
N ASP A 101 -9.50 -5.84 -10.34
CA ASP A 101 -8.25 -6.23 -10.98
C ASP A 101 -7.12 -5.24 -10.68
N HIS A 102 -7.40 -3.93 -10.75
CA HIS A 102 -6.46 -2.89 -10.32
C HIS A 102 -6.15 -2.98 -8.82
N ALA A 103 -7.16 -3.22 -7.99
CA ALA A 103 -6.99 -3.32 -6.54
C ALA A 103 -6.03 -4.45 -6.16
N LEU A 104 -6.20 -5.63 -6.77
CA LEU A 104 -5.31 -6.77 -6.58
C LEU A 104 -3.89 -6.44 -7.07
N ALA A 105 -3.75 -5.93 -8.30
CA ALA A 105 -2.45 -5.60 -8.87
C ALA A 105 -1.70 -4.58 -8.00
N ASN A 106 -2.35 -3.47 -7.64
CA ASN A 106 -1.78 -2.42 -6.78
C ASN A 106 -1.35 -2.95 -5.41
N THR A 107 -2.14 -3.84 -4.82
CA THR A 107 -1.83 -4.42 -3.50
C THR A 107 -0.60 -5.32 -3.56
N PHE A 108 -0.49 -6.19 -4.58
CA PHE A 108 0.66 -7.08 -4.71
C PHE A 108 1.92 -6.38 -5.22
N LEU A 109 1.79 -5.26 -5.95
CA LEU A 109 2.94 -4.42 -6.32
C LEU A 109 3.72 -3.90 -5.11
N LEU A 110 3.09 -3.76 -3.94
CA LEU A 110 3.78 -3.40 -2.71
C LEU A 110 4.91 -4.38 -2.35
N LEU A 111 4.73 -5.68 -2.63
CA LEU A 111 5.76 -6.70 -2.43
C LEU A 111 6.93 -6.54 -3.40
N GLU A 112 6.65 -6.09 -4.63
CA GLU A 112 7.68 -5.82 -5.63
C GLU A 112 8.47 -4.56 -5.28
N TYR A 113 7.79 -3.49 -4.87
CA TYR A 113 8.42 -2.24 -4.44
C TYR A 113 9.32 -2.42 -3.21
N PHE A 114 9.01 -3.41 -2.36
CA PHE A 114 9.81 -3.73 -1.18
C PHE A 114 11.24 -4.17 -1.50
N LYS A 115 11.50 -4.63 -2.74
CA LYS A 115 12.86 -4.94 -3.22
C LYS A 115 13.74 -3.69 -3.33
N PHE A 116 13.13 -2.50 -3.42
CA PHE A 116 13.82 -1.23 -3.61
C PHE A 116 13.73 -0.32 -2.39
N CYS A 117 12.65 -0.41 -1.60
CA CYS A 117 12.44 0.40 -0.41
C CYS A 117 11.75 -0.39 0.72
N GLN A 118 12.33 -0.35 1.92
CA GLN A 118 11.85 -1.15 3.05
C GLN A 118 10.71 -0.46 3.84
N LYS A 119 10.44 0.82 3.60
CA LYS A 119 9.39 1.58 4.29
C LYS A 119 8.21 1.79 3.35
N ILE A 120 7.32 0.79 3.32
CA ILE A 120 6.16 0.76 2.44
C ILE A 120 4.90 0.48 3.25
N GLN A 121 3.93 1.37 3.11
CA GLN A 121 2.62 1.27 3.73
C GLN A 121 1.52 1.61 2.73
N ALA A 122 0.42 0.88 2.75
CA ALA A 122 -0.80 1.30 2.07
C ALA A 122 -1.93 1.46 3.08
N ILE A 123 -2.56 2.62 3.09
CA ILE A 123 -3.58 2.99 4.08
C ILE A 123 -4.90 3.20 3.35
N SER A 124 -5.97 2.68 3.94
CA SER A 124 -7.34 2.99 3.54
C SER A 124 -8.12 3.46 4.77
N ASP A 125 -9.39 3.76 4.60
CA ASP A 125 -10.27 4.11 5.72
C ASP A 125 -10.49 2.94 6.69
N TYR A 126 -10.24 1.71 6.24
CA TYR A 126 -10.56 0.48 6.97
C TYR A 126 -9.35 -0.17 7.64
N GLY A 127 -8.13 0.19 7.24
CA GLY A 127 -6.93 -0.48 7.73
C GLY A 127 -5.65 -0.11 7.00
N LEU A 128 -4.60 -0.82 7.38
CA LEU A 128 -3.22 -0.60 6.94
C LEU A 128 -2.61 -1.90 6.45
N PHE A 129 -2.03 -1.85 5.27
CA PHE A 129 -1.06 -2.82 4.79
C PHE A 129 0.37 -2.38 5.09
N ARG A 130 1.19 -3.32 5.57
CA ARG A 130 2.66 -3.19 5.68
C ARG A 130 3.31 -4.33 4.92
N VAL A 131 4.48 -4.08 4.34
CA VAL A 131 5.35 -5.14 3.82
C VAL A 131 6.54 -5.30 4.76
N LEU A 132 6.80 -6.53 5.20
CA LEU A 132 7.81 -6.84 6.21
C LEU A 132 8.55 -8.13 5.87
N GLU A 133 9.84 -8.20 6.19
CA GLU A 133 10.59 -9.45 6.20
C GLU A 133 10.51 -10.10 7.59
N THR A 134 10.35 -11.42 7.65
CA THR A 134 10.42 -12.16 8.91
C THR A 134 11.86 -12.28 9.45
N PRO A 135 12.06 -12.35 10.77
CA PRO A 135 11.03 -12.25 11.81
C PRO A 135 10.67 -10.79 12.12
N PHE A 136 9.42 -10.57 12.53
CA PHE A 136 8.96 -9.26 13.02
C PHE A 136 7.99 -9.39 14.19
N THR A 137 7.85 -8.30 14.93
CA THR A 137 6.82 -8.09 15.96
C THR A 137 6.12 -6.76 15.68
N LEU A 138 4.79 -6.76 15.71
CA LEU A 138 3.99 -5.56 15.50
C LEU A 138 3.10 -5.28 16.72
N PRO A 139 2.92 -4.00 17.10
CA PRO A 139 1.91 -3.62 18.07
C PRO A 139 0.51 -3.94 17.53
N SER A 140 -0.38 -4.32 18.44
CA SER A 140 -1.75 -4.73 18.15
C SER A 140 -2.63 -4.52 19.38
N PHE A 141 -3.87 -4.98 19.32
CA PHE A 141 -4.77 -5.06 20.47
C PHE A 141 -5.64 -6.31 20.35
N LYS A 142 -6.11 -6.82 21.48
CA LYS A 142 -6.96 -8.00 21.52
C LYS A 142 -8.23 -7.78 20.68
N GLY A 143 -8.47 -8.64 19.70
CA GLY A 143 -9.58 -8.56 18.77
C GLY A 143 -9.27 -7.87 17.43
N GLU A 144 -8.07 -7.29 17.26
CA GLU A 144 -7.66 -6.69 15.98
C GLU A 144 -7.66 -7.75 14.87
N GLN A 145 -8.29 -7.45 13.74
CA GLN A 145 -8.30 -8.35 12.59
C GLN A 145 -6.98 -8.25 11.82
N ILE A 146 -6.32 -9.38 11.64
CA ILE A 146 -5.00 -9.52 11.02
C ILE A 146 -5.11 -10.44 9.82
N SER A 147 -4.52 -10.06 8.69
CA SER A 147 -4.35 -10.97 7.54
C SER A 147 -2.90 -10.98 7.10
N LEU A 148 -2.39 -12.17 6.76
CA LEU A 148 -1.02 -12.42 6.36
C LEU A 148 -0.99 -13.03 4.96
N PHE A 149 -0.27 -12.39 4.05
CA PHE A 149 -0.13 -12.83 2.66
C PHE A 149 1.35 -12.98 2.33
N SER A 150 1.74 -14.08 1.70
CA SER A 150 3.12 -14.28 1.23
C SER A 150 3.11 -14.99 -0.12
N LEU A 151 4.06 -14.60 -0.98
CA LEU A 151 4.32 -15.27 -2.26
C LEU A 151 5.29 -16.45 -2.11
N ASP A 152 5.94 -16.60 -0.95
CA ASP A 152 6.81 -17.73 -0.67
C ASP A 152 6.01 -18.92 -0.14
N LEU A 153 5.53 -19.76 -1.06
CA LEU A 153 4.75 -20.96 -0.73
C LEU A 153 5.59 -22.08 -0.09
N LYS A 154 6.93 -21.91 0.02
CA LYS A 154 7.83 -22.88 0.65
C LYS A 154 8.14 -22.52 2.11
N ALA A 155 8.08 -21.24 2.47
CA ALA A 155 8.28 -20.77 3.82
C ALA A 155 7.31 -21.42 4.83
N GLN A 156 7.86 -21.80 5.97
CA GLN A 156 7.11 -22.30 7.12
C GLN A 156 7.01 -21.20 8.17
N PHE A 157 5.79 -20.78 8.48
CA PHE A 157 5.52 -19.67 9.38
C PHE A 157 5.13 -20.14 10.77
N THR A 158 5.60 -19.42 11.78
CA THR A 158 5.19 -19.58 13.18
C THR A 158 4.78 -18.22 13.73
N SER A 159 3.62 -18.15 14.37
CA SER A 159 3.09 -16.91 14.96
C SER A 159 2.89 -17.02 16.46
N LYS A 160 2.95 -15.85 17.11
CA LYS A 160 2.59 -15.67 18.52
C LYS A 160 1.45 -14.67 18.63
N ASN A 161 0.57 -14.89 19.61
CA ASN A 161 -0.55 -14.01 19.94
C ASN A 161 -1.55 -13.78 18.79
N LEU A 162 -1.76 -14.80 17.96
CA LEU A 162 -2.84 -14.87 16.99
C LEU A 162 -3.82 -15.99 17.40
N LYS A 163 -5.12 -15.73 17.23
CA LYS A 163 -6.24 -16.63 17.57
C LYS A 163 -6.17 -17.95 16.80
N TYR A 164 -5.75 -17.89 15.54
CA TYR A 164 -5.40 -19.06 14.74
C TYR A 164 -3.87 -19.12 14.59
N PRO A 165 -3.16 -19.76 15.53
CA PRO A 165 -1.70 -19.76 15.54
C PRO A 165 -1.12 -20.57 14.37
N LEU A 166 -0.11 -20.00 13.73
CA LEU A 166 0.73 -20.67 12.75
C LEU A 166 1.81 -21.45 13.51
N LYS A 167 1.98 -22.74 13.20
CA LYS A 167 3.01 -23.60 13.80
C LYS A 167 3.77 -24.34 12.72
N ASN A 168 4.90 -23.78 12.28
CA ASN A 168 5.65 -24.23 11.11
C ASN A 168 4.74 -24.47 9.88
N LEU A 169 3.72 -23.63 9.73
CA LEU A 169 2.67 -23.81 8.72
C LEU A 169 3.12 -23.19 7.40
N ARG A 170 2.97 -23.94 6.30
CA ARG A 170 3.09 -23.39 4.95
C ARG A 170 1.78 -22.76 4.52
N LEU A 171 1.81 -21.49 4.13
CA LEU A 171 0.68 -20.85 3.46
C LEU A 171 0.63 -21.36 2.03
N LYS A 172 -0.12 -22.45 1.79
CA LYS A 172 -0.19 -23.12 0.48
C LYS A 172 -0.89 -22.29 -0.59
N THR A 173 -1.70 -21.32 -0.18
CA THR A 173 -2.40 -20.38 -1.05
C THR A 173 -2.28 -18.96 -0.47
N LEU A 174 -2.48 -17.94 -1.31
CA LEU A 174 -2.40 -16.55 -0.90
C LEU A 174 -3.41 -16.18 0.18
N PHE A 175 -4.59 -16.79 0.17
CA PHE A 175 -5.67 -16.50 1.12
C PHE A 175 -5.57 -17.30 2.43
N SER A 176 -4.67 -18.28 2.54
CA SER A 176 -4.60 -19.20 3.69
C SER A 176 -4.24 -18.50 5.02
N GLY A 177 -3.65 -17.30 4.97
CA GLY A 177 -3.30 -16.51 6.16
C GLY A 177 -4.27 -15.36 6.45
N SER A 178 -5.40 -15.28 5.75
CA SER A 178 -6.39 -14.21 5.94
C SER A 178 -7.32 -14.45 7.12
N LEU A 179 -7.95 -13.37 7.60
CA LEU A 179 -9.01 -13.39 8.63
C LEU A 179 -8.59 -13.99 9.99
N ASN A 180 -7.37 -13.69 10.43
CA ASN A 180 -6.90 -13.97 11.78
C ASN A 180 -7.23 -12.83 12.74
N GLU A 181 -6.99 -13.04 14.03
CA GLU A 181 -7.31 -12.08 15.08
C GLU A 181 -6.17 -12.05 16.11
N ALA A 182 -5.73 -10.87 16.53
CA ALA A 182 -4.74 -10.74 17.59
C ALA A 182 -5.36 -11.03 18.96
N THR A 183 -4.61 -11.71 19.83
CA THR A 183 -5.09 -12.10 21.17
C THR A 183 -4.53 -11.23 22.29
N ASP A 184 -3.63 -10.30 21.96
CA ASP A 184 -2.82 -9.53 22.92
C ASP A 184 -2.45 -8.14 22.33
N HIS A 185 -1.66 -7.35 23.05
CA HIS A 185 -1.19 -6.01 22.65
C HIS A 185 -0.09 -6.03 21.56
N PHE A 186 0.28 -7.21 21.08
CA PHE A 186 1.20 -7.42 19.97
C PHE A 186 1.01 -8.80 19.36
N PHE A 187 1.47 -8.97 18.13
CA PHE A 187 1.68 -10.29 17.54
C PHE A 187 3.06 -10.35 16.88
N SER A 188 3.59 -11.57 16.72
CA SER A 188 4.86 -11.78 16.02
C SER A 188 4.73 -12.88 14.99
N LEU A 189 5.56 -12.78 13.95
CA LEU A 189 5.67 -13.77 12.90
C LEU A 189 7.14 -14.05 12.61
N SER A 190 7.50 -15.33 12.54
CA SER A 190 8.81 -15.80 12.08
C SER A 190 8.62 -16.84 10.99
N SER A 191 9.62 -17.02 10.13
CA SER A 191 9.59 -18.09 9.13
C SER A 191 10.95 -18.67 8.82
N THR A 192 10.93 -19.90 8.28
CA THR A 192 12.11 -20.56 7.70
C THR A 192 11.78 -21.03 6.27
N PRO A 193 12.51 -20.57 5.23
CA PRO A 193 13.47 -19.46 5.27
C PRO A 193 12.79 -18.13 5.65
N LYS A 194 13.59 -17.09 5.86
CA LYS A 194 13.08 -15.71 5.93
C LYS A 194 12.28 -15.39 4.68
N SER A 195 11.18 -14.67 4.86
CA SER A 195 10.23 -14.41 3.80
C SER A 195 9.61 -13.02 3.95
N VAL A 196 9.27 -12.42 2.81
CA VAL A 196 8.53 -11.17 2.75
C VAL A 196 7.04 -11.48 2.89
N VAL A 197 6.37 -10.72 3.76
CA VAL A 197 4.96 -10.87 4.11
C VAL A 197 4.28 -9.52 3.98
N LEU A 198 3.16 -9.52 3.27
CA LEU A 198 2.19 -8.43 3.28
C LEU A 198 1.22 -8.67 4.43
N VAL A 199 1.19 -7.73 5.36
CA VAL A 199 0.42 -7.79 6.61
C VAL A 199 -0.67 -6.73 6.58
N TYR A 200 -1.92 -7.14 6.77
CA TYR A 200 -3.05 -6.24 6.96
C TYR A 200 -3.44 -6.16 8.44
N GLN A 201 -3.59 -4.95 8.96
CA GLN A 201 -4.20 -4.66 10.27
C GLN A 201 -5.45 -3.81 10.03
N LYS A 202 -6.62 -4.30 10.47
CA LYS A 202 -7.87 -3.53 10.39
C LYS A 202 -7.87 -2.44 11.47
N PHE A 203 -8.29 -1.23 11.12
CA PHE A 203 -8.55 -0.19 12.11
C PHE A 203 -9.78 -0.54 12.96
N LEU A 204 -9.83 0.04 14.16
CA LEU A 204 -10.97 -0.01 15.06
C LEU A 204 -12.18 0.74 14.50
#